data_AF-A0A4Y2EUI7-F1
#
_entry.id   AF-A0A4Y2EUI7-F1
#
_cell.length_a   1.000
_cell.length_b   1.000
_cell.length_c   1.000
_cell.angle_alpha   90.00
_cell.angle_beta   90.00
_cell.angle_gamma   90.00
#
_symmetry.space_group_name_H-M   'P 1'
#
loop_
_entity.id
_entity.type
_entity.pdbx_description
1 polymer ?
#
loop_
_entity_poly.entity_id
_entity_poly.type
_entity_poly.pdbx_seq_one_letter_code
_entity_poly.pdbx_strand_id
1 'polypeptide(L)'
;MTFCRHCGYSVYEVSGYSLTIARVESKSDLELDAIKAELADLKNMVKKLSVSQYSHSRIRPRRRSLTPSRRTADKNVEHKRLCWYHHSFGDKASKCVKPCAYFLN
;
A
#
# COMPACT_ATOMS: atom_id res chain seq x y z
N MET A 1 -42.61 55.64 -2.60
CA MET A 1 -42.56 55.48 -1.13
C MET A 1 -43.85 54.82 -0.70
N THR A 2 -43.81 53.53 -0.39
CA THR A 2 -44.95 52.78 0.14
C THR A 2 -44.86 52.81 1.67
N PHE A 3 -45.89 53.35 2.33
CA PHE A 3 -45.95 53.44 3.79
C PHE A 3 -46.74 52.26 4.35
N CYS A 4 -46.14 51.50 5.26
CA CYS A 4 -46.85 50.48 6.01
C CYS A 4 -47.71 51.16 7.10
N ARG A 5 -49.03 51.20 6.90
CA ARG A 5 -49.99 51.88 7.80
C ARG A 5 -50.01 51.35 9.24
N HIS A 6 -49.39 50.20 9.51
CA HIS A 6 -49.43 49.57 10.83
C HIS A 6 -48.24 49.92 11.73
N CYS A 7 -47.13 50.40 11.16
CA CYS A 7 -45.89 50.60 11.92
C CYS A 7 -45.21 51.96 11.70
N GLY A 8 -45.73 52.84 10.83
CA GLY A 8 -45.22 54.21 10.67
C GLY A 8 -43.83 54.34 10.05
N TYR A 9 -43.13 53.23 9.77
CA TYR A 9 -41.82 53.24 9.13
C TYR A 9 -41.93 53.35 7.60
N SER A 10 -41.05 54.18 7.02
CA SER A 10 -40.86 54.30 5.58
C SER A 10 -40.12 53.07 5.07
N VAL A 11 -40.77 52.26 4.22
CA VAL A 11 -40.10 51.15 3.55
C VAL A 11 -39.51 51.72 2.26
N TYR A 12 -38.19 51.84 2.23
CA TYR A 12 -37.46 52.01 0.97
C TYR A 12 -37.46 50.66 0.26
N GLU A 13 -38.20 50.57 -0.84
CA GLU A 13 -38.17 49.42 -1.72
C GLU A 13 -36.81 49.44 -2.43
N VAL A 14 -35.84 48.70 -1.88
CA VAL A 14 -34.50 48.68 -2.45
C VAL A 14 -34.57 47.78 -3.70
N SER A 15 -34.76 48.35 -4.89
CA SER A 15 -34.87 47.55 -6.12
C SER A 15 -33.51 46.99 -6.59
N GLY A 16 -32.39 47.51 -6.08
CA GLY A 16 -31.04 47.19 -6.55
C GLY A 16 -30.22 46.15 -5.77
N TYR A 17 -30.61 45.76 -4.55
CA TYR A 17 -29.80 44.84 -3.72
C TYR A 17 -29.95 43.36 -4.10
N SER A 18 -31.04 43.01 -4.78
CA SER A 18 -31.37 41.61 -5.12
C SER A 18 -30.35 40.99 -6.09
N LEU A 19 -29.91 41.73 -7.11
CA LEU A 19 -28.96 41.24 -8.11
C LEU A 19 -27.56 40.98 -7.54
N THR A 20 -27.09 41.83 -6.63
CA THR A 20 -25.77 41.68 -6.01
C THR A 20 -25.76 40.53 -5.00
N ILE A 21 -26.85 40.32 -4.26
CA ILE A 21 -26.96 39.20 -3.32
C ILE A 21 -26.98 37.87 -4.08
N ALA A 22 -27.78 37.74 -5.14
CA ALA A 22 -27.81 36.53 -5.97
C ALA A 22 -26.45 36.21 -6.62
N ARG A 23 -25.67 37.25 -6.99
CA ARG A 23 -24.32 37.09 -7.54
C ARG A 23 -23.29 36.63 -6.50
N VAL A 24 -23.41 37.10 -5.26
CA VAL A 24 -22.51 36.66 -4.18
C VAL A 24 -22.83 35.21 -3.79
N GLU A 25 -24.11 34.86 -3.72
CA GLU A 25 -24.60 33.51 -3.40
C GLU A 25 -24.11 32.47 -4.43
N SER A 26 -24.24 32.77 -5.72
CA SER A 26 -23.74 31.90 -6.79
C SER A 26 -22.23 31.72 -6.79
N LYS A 27 -21.45 32.76 -6.42
CA LYS A 27 -19.99 32.62 -6.31
C LYS A 27 -19.60 31.71 -5.13
N SER A 28 -20.26 31.87 -3.98
CA SER A 28 -20.03 30.99 -2.83
C SER A 28 -20.42 29.54 -3.11
N ASP A 29 -21.48 29.28 -3.87
CA ASP A 29 -21.90 27.92 -4.21
C ASP A 29 -20.87 27.21 -5.11
N LEU A 30 -20.32 27.92 -6.09
CA LEU A 30 -19.27 27.39 -6.97
C LEU A 30 -17.98 27.06 -6.20
N GLU A 31 -17.58 27.94 -5.26
CA GLU A 31 -16.42 27.69 -4.40
C GLU A 31 -16.66 26.51 -3.45
N LEU A 32 -17.88 26.39 -2.92
CA LEU A 32 -18.28 25.31 -2.02
C LEU A 32 -18.32 23.96 -2.76
N ASP A 33 -18.81 23.93 -3.99
CA ASP A 33 -18.81 22.72 -4.82
C ASP A 33 -17.40 22.31 -5.27
N ALA A 34 -16.52 23.26 -5.56
CA ALA A 34 -15.10 22.99 -5.80
C ALA A 34 -14.43 22.35 -4.57
N ILE A 35 -14.66 22.89 -3.37
CA ILE A 35 -14.13 22.34 -2.12
C ILE A 35 -14.70 20.94 -1.84
N LYS A 36 -16.00 20.71 -2.10
CA LYS A 36 -16.61 19.37 -1.98
C LYS A 36 -15.95 18.37 -2.93
N ALA A 37 -15.63 18.78 -4.16
CA ALA A 37 -14.96 17.92 -5.13
C ALA A 37 -13.55 17.55 -4.65
N GLU A 38 -12.76 18.53 -4.18
CA GLU A 38 -11.43 18.28 -3.62
C GLU A 38 -11.47 17.35 -2.40
N LEU A 39 -12.47 17.51 -1.51
CA LEU A 39 -12.69 16.62 -0.38
C LEU A 39 -13.03 15.18 -0.82
N ALA A 40 -13.83 15.03 -1.87
CA ALA A 40 -14.16 13.71 -2.43
C ALA A 40 -12.90 13.02 -2.98
N ASP A 41 -12.06 13.75 -3.69
CA ASP A 41 -10.80 13.23 -4.23
C ASP A 41 -9.80 12.86 -3.14
N LEU A 42 -9.63 13.71 -2.13
CA LEU A 42 -8.82 13.41 -0.94
C LEU A 42 -9.31 12.14 -0.24
N LYS A 43 -10.63 12.02 -0.02
CA LYS A 43 -11.23 10.82 0.60
C LYS A 43 -10.97 9.57 -0.23
N ASN A 44 -11.02 9.67 -1.56
CA ASN A 44 -10.71 8.57 -2.47
C ASN A 44 -9.23 8.18 -2.43
N MET A 45 -8.31 9.15 -2.39
CA MET A 45 -6.88 8.89 -2.23
C MET A 45 -6.58 8.18 -0.91
N VAL A 46 -7.13 8.67 0.20
CA VAL A 46 -6.97 8.05 1.53
C VAL A 46 -7.50 6.61 1.54
N LYS A 47 -8.67 6.35 0.96
CA LYS A 47 -9.21 4.98 0.82
C LYS A 47 -8.29 4.07 0.02
N LYS A 48 -7.73 4.55 -1.10
CA LYS A 48 -6.79 3.76 -1.92
C LYS A 48 -5.52 3.40 -1.14
N LEU A 49 -4.98 4.36 -0.38
CA LEU A 49 -3.81 4.13 0.47
C LEU A 49 -4.11 3.17 1.63
N SER A 50 -5.27 3.28 2.27
CA SER A 50 -5.66 2.37 3.36
C SER A 50 -5.88 0.93 2.88
N VAL A 51 -6.41 0.75 1.66
CA VAL A 51 -6.57 -0.58 1.04
C VAL A 51 -5.22 -1.17 0.63
N SER A 52 -4.28 -0.35 0.14
CA SER A 52 -2.93 -0.79 -0.24
C SER A 52 -2.11 -1.30 0.95
N GLN A 53 -2.26 -0.70 2.14
CA GLN A 53 -1.57 -1.19 3.35
C GLN A 53 -2.00 -2.62 3.74
N TYR A 54 -3.24 -3.01 3.48
CA TYR A 54 -3.73 -4.37 3.76
C TYR A 54 -3.30 -5.41 2.70
N SER A 55 -2.92 -4.99 1.48
CA SER A 55 -2.45 -5.92 0.45
C SER A 55 -0.94 -6.22 0.54
N HIS A 56 -0.15 -5.34 1.16
CA HIS A 56 1.28 -5.56 1.39
C HIS A 56 1.61 -6.57 2.51
N SER A 57 0.64 -6.96 3.35
CA SER A 57 0.82 -7.96 4.41
C SER A 57 0.83 -9.41 3.88
N ARG A 58 0.67 -9.63 2.57
CA ARG A 58 0.79 -10.94 1.92
C ARG A 58 2.13 -11.18 1.24
N ILE A 59 3.20 -10.52 1.72
CA ILE A 59 4.56 -11.06 1.53
C ILE A 59 4.62 -12.33 2.38
N ARG A 60 4.09 -13.43 1.83
CA ARG A 60 4.39 -14.78 2.29
C ARG A 60 5.91 -14.81 2.39
N PRO A 61 6.51 -15.00 3.57
CA PRO A 61 7.96 -15.06 3.65
C PRO A 61 8.36 -16.13 2.64
N ARG A 62 9.14 -15.72 1.64
CA ARG A 62 9.76 -16.66 0.71
C ARG A 62 10.53 -17.58 1.63
N ARG A 63 9.98 -18.76 1.92
CA ARG A 63 10.67 -19.82 2.63
C ARG A 63 11.84 -20.16 1.72
N ARG A 64 12.95 -19.41 1.85
CA ARG A 64 14.27 -19.95 1.57
C ARG A 64 14.27 -21.22 2.38
N SER A 65 14.35 -22.35 1.68
CA SER A 65 14.64 -23.62 2.32
C SER A 65 15.76 -23.33 3.31
N LEU A 66 15.44 -23.41 4.60
CA LEU A 66 16.45 -23.37 5.64
C LEU A 66 17.37 -24.52 5.27
N THR A 67 18.53 -24.20 4.72
CA THR A 67 19.62 -25.16 4.61
C THR A 67 19.70 -25.81 5.98
N PRO A 68 19.59 -27.16 6.10
CA PRO A 68 19.69 -27.82 7.38
C PRO A 68 20.95 -27.30 8.07
N SER A 69 20.75 -26.62 9.19
CA SER A 69 21.84 -26.07 9.99
C SER A 69 22.70 -27.25 10.38
N ARG A 70 23.87 -27.42 9.73
CA ARG A 70 24.85 -28.47 10.02
C ARG A 70 25.58 -28.19 11.34
N ARG A 71 24.84 -27.89 12.40
CA ARG A 71 25.38 -27.59 13.73
C ARG A 71 24.82 -28.47 14.83
N THR A 72 24.33 -29.66 14.49
CA THR A 72 24.38 -30.82 15.39
C THR A 72 25.41 -31.76 14.82
N ALA A 73 26.67 -31.50 15.19
CA ALA A 73 27.75 -32.44 15.02
C ALA A 73 27.47 -33.62 15.95
N ASP A 74 26.73 -34.61 15.44
CA ASP A 74 26.74 -35.93 16.04
C ASP A 74 28.14 -36.53 15.81
N LYS A 75 28.80 -36.84 16.91
CA LYS A 75 30.25 -37.00 17.02
C LYS A 75 30.75 -38.39 16.63
N ASN A 76 29.93 -39.27 16.04
CA ASN A 76 30.28 -40.69 15.95
C ASN A 76 29.90 -41.40 14.65
N VAL A 77 30.06 -40.77 13.50
CA VAL A 77 30.15 -41.56 12.27
C VAL A 77 31.30 -41.04 11.43
N GLU A 78 32.30 -41.90 11.27
CA GLU A 78 33.39 -41.76 10.30
C GLU A 78 32.82 -41.89 8.89
N HIS A 79 31.95 -40.96 8.51
CA HIS A 79 31.62 -40.76 7.11
C HIS A 79 32.89 -40.21 6.49
N LYS A 80 33.64 -41.08 5.80
CA LYS A 80 34.64 -40.71 4.80
C LYS A 80 34.15 -39.44 4.14
N ARG A 81 34.84 -38.31 4.37
CA ARG A 81 34.38 -36.98 3.94
C ARG A 81 34.24 -36.99 2.42
N LEU A 82 33.04 -37.28 1.94
CA LEU A 82 32.74 -37.30 0.52
C LEU A 82 32.95 -35.90 -0.03
N CYS A 83 33.46 -35.79 -1.26
CA CYS A 83 33.56 -34.49 -1.91
C CYS A 83 32.16 -33.89 -2.09
N TRP A 84 32.10 -32.56 -2.26
CA TRP A 84 30.82 -31.87 -2.40
C TRP A 84 29.92 -32.47 -3.49
N TYR A 85 30.49 -32.86 -4.63
CA TYR A 85 29.74 -33.48 -5.72
C TYR A 85 29.14 -34.85 -5.34
N HIS A 86 29.91 -35.75 -4.71
CA HIS A 86 29.36 -37.05 -4.28
C HIS A 86 28.42 -36.93 -3.08
N HIS A 87 28.63 -35.96 -2.19
CA HIS A 87 27.67 -35.64 -1.13
C HIS A 87 26.32 -35.18 -1.72
N SER A 88 26.33 -34.44 -2.82
CA SER A 88 25.12 -33.91 -3.44
C SER A 88 24.45 -34.84 -4.45
N PHE A 89 25.23 -35.67 -5.17
CA PHE A 89 24.74 -36.44 -6.32
C PHE A 89 24.99 -37.96 -6.20
N GLY A 90 25.70 -38.44 -5.18
CA GLY A 90 26.05 -39.86 -5.00
C GLY A 90 26.80 -40.43 -6.20
N ASP A 91 26.52 -41.67 -6.57
CA ASP A 91 27.11 -42.37 -7.72
C ASP A 91 26.95 -41.65 -9.06
N LYS A 92 26.00 -40.70 -9.16
CA LYS A 92 25.74 -39.93 -10.39
C LYS A 92 26.67 -38.71 -10.52
N ALA A 93 27.58 -38.48 -9.59
CA ALA A 93 28.51 -37.35 -9.61
C ALA A 93 29.58 -37.52 -10.70
N SER A 94 29.41 -36.82 -11.83
CA SER A 94 30.38 -36.85 -12.94
C SER A 94 31.41 -35.72 -12.90
N LYS A 95 31.18 -34.69 -12.10
CA LYS A 95 32.00 -33.44 -12.06
C LYS A 95 32.96 -33.36 -10.89
N CYS A 96 33.32 -34.49 -10.29
CA CYS A 96 34.26 -34.51 -9.19
C CYS A 96 35.70 -34.20 -9.66
N VAL A 97 36.44 -33.42 -8.87
CA VAL A 97 37.88 -33.20 -9.05
C VAL A 97 38.65 -34.35 -8.38
N LYS A 98 39.67 -34.88 -9.06
CA LYS A 98 40.52 -35.97 -8.55
C LYS A 98 41.73 -35.41 -7.80
N PRO A 99 42.20 -36.07 -6.71
CA PRO A 99 41.73 -37.35 -6.18
C PRO A 99 40.49 -37.20 -5.29
N CYS A 100 39.53 -38.12 -5.42
CA CYS A 100 38.34 -38.17 -4.58
C CYS A 100 38.26 -39.51 -3.85
N ALA A 101 37.93 -39.48 -2.56
CA ALA A 101 37.81 -40.67 -1.72
C ALA A 101 36.51 -41.46 -1.91
N TYR A 102 35.77 -41.20 -2.98
CA TYR A 102 34.58 -41.96 -3.35
C TYR A 102 35.00 -43.26 -4.04
N PHE A 103 34.68 -44.40 -3.44
CA PHE A 103 34.86 -45.71 -4.04
C PHE A 103 33.47 -46.18 -4.50
N LEU A 104 33.27 -46.31 -5.81
CA LEU A 104 32.13 -47.03 -6.37
C LEU A 104 32.27 -48.49 -5.91
N ASN A 105 31.26 -49.03 -5.24
CA ASN A 105 31.25 -50.41 -4.78
C ASN A 105 30.54 -51.32 -5.78
#